data_AF-A0A9E3D6M7-F1
#
_entry.id   AF-A0A9E3D6M7-F1
#
_cell.length_a   1.000
_cell.length_b   1.000
_cell.length_c   1.000
_cell.angle_alpha   90.00
_cell.angle_beta   90.00
_cell.angle_gamma   90.00
#
_symmetry.space_group_name_H-M   'P 1'
#
loop_
_entity.id
_entity.type
_entity.pdbx_description
1 polymer ?
#
loop_
_entity_poly.entity_id
_entity_poly.type
_entity_poly.pdbx_seq_one_letter_code
_entity_poly.pdbx_strand_id
1 'polypeptide(L)'
;MGMVSIPVHVAPPSYGGDSTFPIYYAKATDSNYAISCSTSYTGHVCSSWNPSTINVPDGASGSCTRDHHAILIEPDGREYEFGHFNNGRAWIGDCTPISGGGTLYVGHNGICTITAFANGGVCKGSGVASGMPVIDTLLNPQELLEGAVTHELSAAGNCPSNTWQWPAHQSDGKCPGVGIPEGGIVWLDLSFAQIDSLPGHYNWDRTILRYLHKYGLRIVDSTKKNPNVPWSYYSYDDKSATAPLWTSWFTEVSKECPTCKIRWGRGASHLWLPTAGLTQSNFHVLAPP
;
A
#
# COMPACT_ATOMS: atom_id res chain seq x y z
N MET A 1 -28.67 -5.86 -6.84
CA MET A 1 -27.40 -5.42 -6.21
C MET A 1 -27.67 -5.27 -4.72
N GLY A 2 -27.06 -6.11 -3.88
CA GLY A 2 -27.15 -5.96 -2.43
C GLY A 2 -26.14 -4.93 -1.97
N MET A 3 -26.58 -3.88 -1.26
CA MET A 3 -25.68 -2.91 -0.65
C MET A 3 -24.94 -3.57 0.52
N VAL A 4 -23.62 -3.70 0.43
CA VAL A 4 -22.78 -4.14 1.55
C VAL A 4 -22.52 -2.94 2.46
N SER A 5 -22.81 -3.10 3.74
CA SER A 5 -22.74 -2.02 4.73
C SER A 5 -21.32 -1.86 5.26
N ILE A 6 -20.62 -0.75 4.96
CA ILE A 6 -19.28 -0.45 5.51
C ILE A 6 -19.40 0.56 6.66
N PRO A 7 -19.22 0.17 7.94
CA PRO A 7 -19.30 1.10 9.06
C PRO A 7 -18.12 2.09 9.06
N VAL A 8 -18.41 3.39 9.09
CA VAL A 8 -17.41 4.48 9.20
C VAL A 8 -17.39 4.97 10.65
N HIS A 9 -16.26 4.84 11.35
CA HIS A 9 -16.06 5.33 12.73
C HIS A 9 -14.74 6.11 12.84
N VAL A 10 -14.66 7.04 13.80
CA VAL A 10 -13.51 7.92 14.04
C VAL A 10 -12.91 7.57 15.41
N ALA A 11 -11.64 7.13 15.47
CA ALA A 11 -10.98 6.80 16.74
C ALA A 11 -9.44 6.96 16.67
N PRO A 12 -8.74 7.10 17.81
CA PRO A 12 -7.27 7.27 17.85
C PRO A 12 -6.51 5.96 17.55
N PRO A 13 -5.23 6.03 17.12
CA PRO A 13 -4.50 4.89 16.57
C PRO A 13 -4.13 3.83 17.62
N SER A 14 -4.40 2.55 17.28
CA SER A 14 -3.73 1.39 17.89
C SER A 14 -2.54 0.99 17.02
N TYR A 15 -1.41 0.71 17.66
CA TYR A 15 -0.10 0.52 17.02
C TYR A 15 0.16 -0.95 16.71
N GLY A 16 0.66 -1.28 15.50
CA GLY A 16 1.37 -2.55 15.23
C GLY A 16 1.00 -3.31 13.96
N GLY A 17 1.13 -2.69 12.78
CA GLY A 17 1.04 -3.33 11.46
C GLY A 17 1.92 -2.63 10.42
N ASP A 18 2.12 -3.29 9.27
CA ASP A 18 3.03 -2.93 8.17
C ASP A 18 2.86 -1.49 7.74
N SER A 19 3.88 -0.67 8.02
CA SER A 19 3.69 0.78 8.06
C SER A 19 4.41 1.53 6.97
N THR A 20 5.47 0.98 6.39
CA THR A 20 6.23 1.68 5.37
C THR A 20 6.78 0.71 4.33
N PHE A 21 6.86 1.18 3.09
CA PHE A 21 7.28 0.39 1.94
C PHE A 21 8.36 1.20 1.21
N PRO A 22 9.61 1.15 1.68
CA PRO A 22 10.73 1.73 0.94
C PRO A 22 10.71 1.18 -0.49
N ILE A 23 10.61 2.07 -1.47
CA ILE A 23 10.73 1.71 -2.88
C ILE A 23 12.14 2.03 -3.34
N TYR A 24 12.67 1.28 -4.30
CA TYR A 24 13.98 1.56 -4.86
C TYR A 24 13.92 1.36 -6.36
N TYR A 25 14.37 2.34 -7.14
CA TYR A 25 14.50 2.18 -8.58
C TYR A 25 15.93 1.75 -8.90
N ALA A 26 16.07 0.48 -9.29
CA ALA A 26 17.35 -0.09 -9.64
C ALA A 26 17.85 0.44 -10.99
N LYS A 27 19.17 0.49 -11.12
CA LYS A 27 19.91 0.80 -12.35
C LYS A 27 20.73 -0.42 -12.75
N ALA A 28 21.04 -0.53 -14.03
CA ALA A 28 21.93 -1.57 -14.54
C ALA A 28 23.36 -1.50 -13.94
N THR A 29 23.73 -0.37 -13.32
CA THR A 29 25.01 -0.16 -12.65
C THR A 29 25.00 -0.49 -11.16
N ASP A 30 23.83 -0.81 -10.59
CA ASP A 30 23.73 -1.13 -9.18
C ASP A 30 24.31 -2.52 -8.87
N SER A 31 24.55 -2.76 -7.58
CA SER A 31 25.12 -4.01 -7.09
C SER A 31 24.18 -5.19 -7.40
N ASN A 32 24.75 -6.31 -7.84
CA ASN A 32 23.98 -7.54 -8.12
C ASN A 32 23.82 -8.39 -6.86
N TYR A 33 22.59 -8.80 -6.58
CA TYR A 33 22.24 -9.68 -5.47
C TYR A 33 21.54 -10.95 -5.94
N ALA A 34 22.02 -12.10 -5.48
CA ALA A 34 21.29 -13.37 -5.57
C ALA A 34 20.23 -13.42 -4.48
N ILE A 35 18.98 -13.69 -4.85
CA ILE A 35 17.89 -13.80 -3.87
C ILE A 35 17.96 -15.17 -3.19
N SER A 36 18.12 -15.18 -1.88
CA SER A 36 17.95 -16.36 -1.04
C SER A 36 16.70 -16.21 -0.20
N CYS A 37 15.74 -17.12 -0.37
CA CYS A 37 14.44 -17.01 0.26
C CYS A 37 14.25 -18.11 1.31
N SER A 38 13.88 -17.72 2.54
CA SER A 38 13.86 -18.60 3.70
C SER A 38 12.41 -18.87 4.15
N THR A 39 11.85 -19.97 3.64
CA THR A 39 10.57 -20.62 4.02
C THR A 39 9.26 -19.84 3.87
N SER A 40 8.29 -20.56 3.30
CA SER A 40 6.88 -20.21 3.18
C SER A 40 6.15 -20.14 4.53
N TYR A 41 5.53 -19.01 4.85
CA TYR A 41 4.40 -18.99 5.79
C TYR A 41 3.10 -19.21 5.01
N THR A 42 2.06 -19.74 5.65
CA THR A 42 0.80 -20.20 5.03
C THR A 42 0.30 -19.25 3.94
N GLY A 43 0.39 -19.68 2.66
CA GLY A 43 -0.06 -18.91 1.49
C GLY A 43 1.01 -18.07 0.79
N HIS A 44 2.11 -17.71 1.46
CA HIS A 44 3.20 -16.91 0.88
C HIS A 44 4.37 -17.81 0.52
N VAL A 45 4.61 -17.98 -0.78
CA VAL A 45 5.74 -18.77 -1.30
C VAL A 45 6.74 -17.84 -1.98
N CYS A 46 8.02 -18.15 -1.81
CA CYS A 46 9.08 -17.57 -2.64
C CYS A 46 8.73 -17.83 -4.10
N SER A 47 8.81 -16.80 -4.93
CA SER A 47 8.51 -16.95 -6.35
C SER A 47 9.49 -17.94 -6.98
N SER A 48 8.97 -18.98 -7.65
CA SER A 48 9.82 -19.87 -8.47
C SER A 48 10.40 -19.16 -9.70
N TRP A 49 10.04 -17.89 -9.90
CA TRP A 49 10.43 -17.03 -11.01
C TRP A 49 11.55 -16.07 -10.63
N ASN A 50 12.18 -16.27 -9.47
CA ASN A 50 13.35 -15.49 -9.09
C ASN A 50 14.42 -15.58 -10.17
N PRO A 51 14.87 -14.45 -10.74
CA PRO A 51 16.06 -14.48 -11.55
C PRO A 51 17.25 -14.92 -10.69
N SER A 52 18.33 -15.34 -11.34
CA SER A 52 19.57 -15.69 -10.64
C SER A 52 20.10 -14.52 -9.79
N THR A 53 19.93 -13.29 -10.27
CA THR A 53 20.27 -12.05 -9.57
C THR A 53 19.30 -10.92 -9.93
N ILE A 54 19.24 -9.91 -9.07
CA ILE A 54 18.57 -8.62 -9.29
C ILE A 54 19.56 -7.47 -9.01
N ASN A 55 19.32 -6.31 -9.60
CA ASN A 55 20.09 -5.10 -9.29
C ASN A 55 19.49 -4.39 -8.08
N VAL A 56 20.28 -4.12 -7.04
CA VAL A 56 19.79 -3.42 -5.84
C VAL A 56 20.65 -2.20 -5.55
N PRO A 57 20.06 -0.98 -5.48
CA PRO A 57 20.80 0.22 -5.12
C PRO A 57 21.53 0.08 -3.79
N ASP A 58 22.77 0.56 -3.74
CA ASP A 58 23.47 0.72 -2.47
C ASP A 58 22.67 1.68 -1.57
N GLY A 59 22.51 1.29 -0.30
CA GLY A 59 21.66 2.00 0.65
C GLY A 59 20.26 1.41 0.81
N ALA A 60 19.86 0.47 -0.05
CA ALA A 60 18.55 -0.17 0.06
C ALA A 60 18.38 -0.88 1.41
N SER A 61 17.20 -0.78 1.98
CA SER A 61 16.86 -1.38 3.27
C SER A 61 15.36 -1.63 3.36
N GLY A 62 14.99 -2.64 4.15
CA GLY A 62 13.60 -2.86 4.53
C GLY A 62 13.06 -1.73 5.39
N SER A 63 11.73 -1.68 5.53
CA SER A 63 11.10 -0.87 6.55
C SER A 63 11.57 -1.27 7.94
N CYS A 64 11.62 -0.32 8.88
CA CYS A 64 11.86 -0.65 10.30
C CYS A 64 10.57 -1.07 11.02
N THR A 65 9.56 -1.51 10.25
CA THR A 65 8.29 -2.02 10.76
C THR A 65 8.35 -3.53 10.83
N ARG A 66 7.26 -4.16 11.31
CA ARG A 66 7.25 -5.59 11.66
C ARG A 66 7.68 -6.51 10.51
N ASP A 67 7.19 -6.28 9.30
CA ASP A 67 7.44 -7.21 8.21
C ASP A 67 8.67 -6.84 7.37
N HIS A 68 9.32 -5.72 7.70
CA HIS A 68 10.54 -5.25 7.02
C HIS A 68 10.40 -5.26 5.50
N HIS A 69 9.30 -4.68 5.05
CA HIS A 69 8.92 -4.64 3.66
C HIS A 69 9.92 -3.82 2.83
N ALA A 70 10.19 -4.21 1.59
CA ALA A 70 10.85 -3.36 0.60
C ALA A 70 10.32 -3.65 -0.80
N ILE A 71 10.25 -2.63 -1.63
CA ILE A 71 9.90 -2.73 -3.04
C ILE A 71 11.10 -2.30 -3.86
N LEU A 72 11.37 -3.01 -4.94
CA LEU A 72 12.44 -2.72 -5.87
C LEU A 72 11.90 -2.80 -7.30
N ILE A 73 12.12 -1.75 -8.08
CA ILE A 73 11.71 -1.66 -9.47
C ILE A 73 12.95 -1.78 -10.35
N GLU A 74 13.03 -2.83 -11.17
CA GLU A 74 14.11 -3.00 -12.14
C GLU A 74 13.93 -2.14 -13.40
N PRO A 75 15.01 -1.83 -14.15
CA PRO A 75 14.92 -1.02 -15.38
C PRO A 75 13.97 -1.56 -16.46
N ASP A 76 13.67 -2.87 -16.43
CA ASP A 76 12.74 -3.52 -17.35
C ASP A 76 11.28 -3.45 -16.89
N GLY A 77 11.00 -2.74 -15.80
CA GLY A 77 9.66 -2.55 -15.28
C GLY A 77 9.12 -3.75 -14.51
N ARG A 78 9.99 -4.62 -13.99
CA ARG A 78 9.60 -5.59 -12.97
C ARG A 78 9.63 -4.97 -11.59
N GLU A 79 8.55 -5.16 -10.85
CA GLU A 79 8.45 -4.90 -9.43
C GLU A 79 8.77 -6.17 -8.66
N TYR A 80 9.73 -6.04 -7.76
CA TYR A 80 10.05 -7.01 -6.74
C TYR A 80 9.57 -6.49 -5.42
N GLU A 81 8.85 -7.35 -4.74
CA GLU A 81 8.22 -7.02 -3.49
C GLU A 81 8.74 -8.01 -2.45
N PHE A 82 9.29 -7.52 -1.34
CA PHE A 82 9.99 -8.34 -0.38
C PHE A 82 9.41 -8.17 1.01
N GLY A 83 9.12 -9.30 1.66
CA GLY A 83 8.95 -9.36 3.11
C GLY A 83 10.18 -9.93 3.81
N HIS A 84 10.41 -9.46 5.02
CA HIS A 84 11.54 -9.81 5.87
C HIS A 84 12.89 -9.52 5.18
N PHE A 85 12.98 -8.34 4.58
CA PHE A 85 14.12 -7.92 3.77
C PHE A 85 15.44 -7.98 4.57
N ASN A 86 16.50 -8.47 3.92
CA ASN A 86 17.88 -8.52 4.41
C ASN A 86 18.11 -9.32 5.73
N ASN A 87 17.32 -10.37 5.99
CA ASN A 87 17.57 -11.31 7.10
C ASN A 87 16.92 -12.67 6.84
N GLY A 88 15.89 -12.72 6.00
CA GLY A 88 15.31 -13.95 5.46
C GLY A 88 14.41 -14.72 6.41
N ARG A 89 14.49 -14.49 7.72
CA ARG A 89 13.72 -15.22 8.72
C ARG A 89 12.30 -14.66 8.81
N ALA A 90 11.30 -15.54 8.92
CA ALA A 90 9.92 -15.11 9.08
C ALA A 90 9.74 -14.17 10.29
N TRP A 91 9.12 -13.02 10.07
CA TRP A 91 8.90 -11.94 11.05
C TRP A 91 10.17 -11.29 11.60
N ILE A 92 11.30 -11.51 10.92
CA ILE A 92 12.61 -10.97 11.29
C ILE A 92 13.25 -10.50 9.98
N GLY A 93 13.22 -9.20 9.75
CA GLY A 93 13.99 -8.54 8.69
C GLY A 93 15.05 -7.63 9.29
N ASP A 94 15.64 -6.83 8.42
CA ASP A 94 16.62 -5.82 8.79
C ASP A 94 16.34 -4.51 8.03
N CYS A 95 16.38 -3.40 8.75
CA CYS A 95 16.30 -2.07 8.15
C CYS A 95 17.66 -1.36 8.04
N THR A 96 18.75 -2.10 8.30
CA THR A 96 20.12 -1.69 8.00
C THR A 96 20.32 -1.62 6.48
N PRO A 97 20.85 -0.50 5.96
CA PRO A 97 21.20 -0.37 4.55
C PRO A 97 22.19 -1.44 4.09
N ILE A 98 21.93 -2.03 2.91
CA ILE A 98 22.84 -2.96 2.24
C ILE A 98 23.68 -2.26 1.17
N SER A 99 24.83 -2.83 0.83
CA SER A 99 25.68 -2.34 -0.25
C SER A 99 26.64 -3.42 -0.75
N GLY A 100 27.12 -3.28 -1.98
CA GLY A 100 28.25 -4.05 -2.51
C GLY A 100 27.93 -5.46 -3.05
N GLY A 101 26.66 -5.84 -3.13
CA GLY A 101 26.21 -7.10 -3.75
C GLY A 101 26.22 -8.31 -2.82
N GLY A 102 26.02 -9.49 -3.39
CA GLY A 102 26.09 -10.78 -2.67
C GLY A 102 24.75 -11.51 -2.60
N THR A 103 24.38 -12.02 -1.43
CA THR A 103 23.12 -12.72 -1.23
C THR A 103 22.14 -11.84 -0.47
N LEU A 104 20.96 -11.57 -1.07
CA LEU A 104 19.86 -10.90 -0.41
C LEU A 104 18.94 -11.95 0.23
N TYR A 105 18.90 -11.97 1.56
CA TYR A 105 18.04 -12.89 2.31
C TYR A 105 16.64 -12.28 2.53
N VAL A 106 15.60 -12.94 2.03
CA VAL A 106 14.20 -12.50 2.16
C VAL A 106 13.32 -13.64 2.67
N GLY A 107 12.24 -13.32 3.38
CA GLY A 107 11.33 -14.35 3.89
C GLY A 107 10.36 -14.83 2.81
N HIS A 108 9.88 -13.91 2.00
CA HIS A 108 9.05 -14.17 0.84
C HIS A 108 9.24 -13.05 -0.18
N ASN A 109 8.82 -13.30 -1.42
CA ASN A 109 8.85 -12.28 -2.44
C ASN A 109 7.72 -12.43 -3.46
N GLY A 110 7.23 -11.28 -3.93
CA GLY A 110 6.40 -11.13 -5.13
C GLY A 110 7.24 -10.64 -6.30
N ILE A 111 6.94 -11.13 -7.50
CA ILE A 111 7.46 -10.57 -8.76
C ILE A 111 6.28 -10.23 -9.64
N CYS A 112 6.16 -8.95 -9.96
CA CYS A 112 5.14 -8.41 -10.82
C CYS A 112 5.81 -7.69 -11.99
N THR A 113 5.19 -7.68 -13.16
CA THR A 113 5.44 -6.61 -14.13
C THR A 113 4.53 -5.45 -13.76
N ILE A 114 5.00 -4.20 -13.85
CA ILE A 114 4.14 -3.03 -13.57
C ILE A 114 2.88 -3.07 -14.46
N THR A 115 3.01 -3.55 -15.70
CA THR A 115 1.86 -3.73 -16.63
C THR A 115 1.01 -4.98 -16.36
N ALA A 116 1.23 -5.71 -15.26
CA ALA A 116 0.50 -6.95 -14.96
C ALA A 116 -1.01 -6.70 -14.91
N PHE A 117 -1.45 -5.57 -14.36
CA PHE A 117 -2.86 -5.19 -14.37
C PHE A 117 -3.45 -5.06 -15.77
N ALA A 118 -2.78 -4.34 -16.66
CA ALA A 118 -3.28 -4.07 -18.01
C ALA A 118 -3.35 -5.34 -18.88
N ASN A 119 -2.54 -6.36 -18.57
CA ASN A 119 -2.37 -7.55 -19.40
C ASN A 119 -2.92 -8.85 -18.77
N GLY A 120 -3.74 -8.76 -17.72
CA GLY A 120 -4.25 -9.95 -17.03
C GLY A 120 -3.16 -10.74 -16.28
N GLY A 121 -1.99 -10.15 -16.08
CA GLY A 121 -0.85 -10.74 -15.42
C GLY A 121 -1.09 -10.92 -13.92
N VAL A 122 -0.63 -12.05 -13.42
CA VAL A 122 -0.63 -12.41 -12.00
C VAL A 122 0.77 -12.14 -11.45
N CYS A 123 0.87 -11.42 -10.32
CA CYS A 123 2.14 -11.38 -9.59
C CYS A 123 2.49 -12.77 -9.11
N LYS A 124 3.73 -13.17 -9.35
CA LYS A 124 4.18 -14.52 -8.98
C LYS A 124 4.84 -14.47 -7.63
N GLY A 125 4.29 -15.24 -6.69
CA GLY A 125 4.58 -15.05 -5.26
C GLY A 125 3.71 -13.94 -4.70
N SER A 126 4.03 -13.48 -3.49
CA SER A 126 3.25 -12.45 -2.80
C SER A 126 4.11 -11.83 -1.71
N GLY A 127 4.35 -10.51 -1.79
CA GLY A 127 4.66 -9.72 -0.61
C GLY A 127 3.42 -9.01 -0.06
N VAL A 128 2.41 -8.68 -0.90
CA VAL A 128 1.13 -8.12 -0.48
C VAL A 128 0.10 -9.24 -0.39
N ALA A 129 -0.78 -9.20 0.61
CA ALA A 129 -1.79 -10.25 0.84
C ALA A 129 -2.65 -10.58 -0.40
N SER A 130 -3.01 -9.58 -1.21
CA SER A 130 -3.81 -9.77 -2.44
C SER A 130 -3.04 -10.36 -3.63
N GLY A 131 -1.71 -10.41 -3.54
CA GLY A 131 -0.84 -10.80 -4.64
C GLY A 131 -0.91 -9.81 -5.81
N MET A 132 -1.00 -8.51 -5.51
CA MET A 132 -1.04 -7.45 -6.51
C MET A 132 0.25 -6.64 -6.48
N PRO A 133 0.71 -6.08 -7.62
CA PRO A 133 1.70 -5.01 -7.60
C PRO A 133 1.10 -3.80 -6.89
N VAL A 134 1.92 -3.04 -6.17
CA VAL A 134 1.44 -1.82 -5.49
C VAL A 134 2.06 -0.55 -6.01
N ILE A 135 3.08 -0.62 -6.89
CA ILE A 135 3.74 0.55 -7.44
C ILE A 135 2.77 1.54 -8.12
N ASP A 136 1.81 1.02 -8.89
CA ASP A 136 0.83 1.83 -9.63
C ASP A 136 -0.28 2.41 -8.74
N THR A 137 -0.25 2.08 -7.45
CA THR A 137 -1.27 2.49 -6.49
C THR A 137 -0.72 3.18 -5.24
N LEU A 138 0.57 3.51 -5.26
CA LEU A 138 1.25 4.22 -4.18
C LEU A 138 0.88 5.69 -4.14
N LEU A 139 0.61 6.19 -2.95
CA LEU A 139 0.37 7.61 -2.76
C LEU A 139 1.69 8.42 -2.84
N ASN A 140 1.80 9.30 -3.83
CA ASN A 140 2.95 10.20 -3.97
C ASN A 140 2.65 11.58 -3.33
N PRO A 141 3.49 12.09 -2.42
CA PRO A 141 3.33 13.43 -1.84
C PRO A 141 3.33 14.56 -2.86
N GLN A 142 4.09 14.42 -3.94
CA GLN A 142 4.15 15.42 -4.98
C GLN A 142 2.78 15.56 -5.66
N GLU A 143 2.11 14.44 -5.93
CA GLU A 143 0.76 14.45 -6.49
C GLU A 143 -0.25 15.09 -5.53
N LEU A 144 -0.10 14.87 -4.21
CA LEU A 144 -0.92 15.53 -3.21
C LEU A 144 -0.66 17.05 -3.14
N LEU A 145 0.59 17.47 -3.24
CA LEU A 145 0.99 18.89 -3.30
C LEU A 145 0.45 19.57 -4.57
N GLU A 146 0.46 18.85 -5.69
CA GLU A 146 -0.04 19.32 -6.98
C GLU A 146 -1.58 19.26 -7.08
N GLY A 147 -2.25 18.57 -6.16
CA GLY A 147 -3.68 18.32 -6.24
C GLY A 147 -4.03 17.44 -7.45
N ALA A 148 -3.12 16.53 -7.84
CA ALA A 148 -3.15 15.75 -9.08
C ALA A 148 -2.59 14.30 -8.91
N VAL A 149 -3.34 13.40 -8.27
CA VAL A 149 -3.16 11.94 -8.40
C VAL A 149 -3.88 11.46 -9.67
N THR A 150 -3.21 10.65 -10.48
CA THR A 150 -3.76 10.24 -11.80
C THR A 150 -4.02 8.75 -11.94
N HIS A 151 -3.90 8.03 -10.83
CA HIS A 151 -4.03 6.58 -10.75
C HIS A 151 -4.95 6.16 -9.57
N GLU A 152 -5.27 4.87 -9.52
CA GLU A 152 -6.00 4.27 -8.39
C GLU A 152 -5.12 4.21 -7.15
N LEU A 153 -5.68 4.27 -5.94
CA LEU A 153 -4.91 4.13 -4.70
C LEU A 153 -5.13 2.75 -4.07
N SER A 154 -4.12 2.22 -3.38
CA SER A 154 -4.22 0.97 -2.62
C SER A 154 -4.58 1.21 -1.16
N ALA A 155 -5.33 0.27 -0.59
CA ALA A 155 -5.74 0.27 0.81
C ALA A 155 -5.69 -1.11 1.44
N ALA A 156 -5.44 -1.12 2.75
CA ALA A 156 -5.65 -2.27 3.59
C ALA A 156 -7.05 -2.17 4.20
N GLY A 157 -7.86 -3.18 3.93
CA GLY A 157 -9.19 -3.32 4.51
C GLY A 157 -9.09 -3.77 5.96
N ASN A 158 -9.96 -3.27 6.83
CA ASN A 158 -9.92 -3.65 8.24
C ASN A 158 -10.35 -5.09 8.55
N CYS A 159 -11.17 -5.63 7.67
CA CYS A 159 -11.54 -7.01 7.68
C CYS A 159 -12.02 -7.38 6.28
N PRO A 160 -11.10 -7.59 5.32
CA PRO A 160 -11.49 -7.99 3.98
C PRO A 160 -12.14 -9.37 4.03
N SER A 161 -12.94 -9.66 3.00
CA SER A 161 -13.48 -11.02 2.81
C SER A 161 -12.31 -11.97 2.57
N ASN A 162 -12.47 -13.24 2.94
CA ASN A 162 -11.51 -14.29 2.58
C ASN A 162 -11.60 -14.71 1.10
N THR A 163 -12.18 -13.85 0.27
CA THR A 163 -12.37 -14.02 -1.17
C THR A 163 -11.72 -12.85 -1.86
N TRP A 164 -11.34 -13.02 -3.11
CA TRP A 164 -10.71 -11.97 -3.91
C TRP A 164 -11.47 -11.72 -5.22
N GLN A 165 -11.19 -10.57 -5.82
CA GLN A 165 -11.66 -10.14 -7.12
C GLN A 165 -10.45 -9.79 -7.98
N TRP A 166 -10.50 -10.14 -9.27
CA TRP A 166 -9.43 -9.77 -10.19
C TRP A 166 -9.22 -8.24 -10.15
N PRO A 167 -7.96 -7.75 -10.12
CA PRO A 167 -6.71 -8.46 -10.41
C PRO A 167 -6.04 -9.15 -9.21
N ALA A 168 -6.62 -9.09 -8.01
CA ALA A 168 -6.16 -9.93 -6.92
C ALA A 168 -6.36 -11.40 -7.30
N HIS A 169 -5.47 -12.26 -6.82
CA HIS A 169 -5.49 -13.69 -7.11
C HIS A 169 -5.40 -14.57 -5.85
N GLN A 170 -5.37 -13.92 -4.70
CA GLN A 170 -5.42 -14.51 -3.37
C GLN A 170 -5.98 -13.47 -2.39
N SER A 171 -6.24 -13.91 -1.16
CA SER A 171 -6.60 -13.02 -0.05
C SER A 171 -6.21 -13.63 1.30
N ASP A 172 -5.81 -12.78 2.24
CA ASP A 172 -5.59 -13.15 3.64
C ASP A 172 -6.79 -12.79 4.55
N GLY A 173 -7.89 -12.36 3.94
CA GLY A 173 -9.05 -11.80 4.60
C GLY A 173 -9.72 -12.74 5.60
N LYS A 174 -10.33 -12.12 6.61
CA LYS A 174 -10.80 -12.79 7.84
C LYS A 174 -12.30 -12.59 8.10
N CYS A 175 -13.02 -11.88 7.23
CA CYS A 175 -14.46 -11.60 7.34
C CYS A 175 -15.28 -12.19 6.18
N PRO A 176 -15.48 -13.52 6.14
CA PRO A 176 -16.23 -14.17 5.07
C PRO A 176 -17.65 -13.61 4.92
N GLY A 177 -18.04 -13.30 3.69
CA GLY A 177 -19.41 -12.89 3.33
C GLY A 177 -19.83 -11.47 3.75
N VAL A 178 -18.95 -10.72 4.44
CA VAL A 178 -19.23 -9.35 4.90
C VAL A 178 -18.14 -8.37 4.49
N GLY A 179 -16.88 -8.82 4.49
CA GLY A 179 -15.76 -7.97 4.09
C GLY A 179 -15.77 -7.63 2.61
N ILE A 180 -15.08 -6.55 2.26
CA ILE A 180 -14.79 -6.25 0.85
C ILE A 180 -13.73 -7.24 0.39
N PRO A 181 -13.92 -7.96 -0.74
CA PRO A 181 -12.89 -8.84 -1.25
C PRO A 181 -11.63 -8.03 -1.62
N GLU A 182 -10.45 -8.60 -1.37
CA GLU A 182 -9.22 -8.04 -1.93
C GLU A 182 -9.29 -8.02 -3.46
N GLY A 183 -8.67 -7.01 -4.07
CA GLY A 183 -8.87 -6.59 -5.46
C GLY A 183 -10.16 -5.81 -5.70
N GLY A 184 -11.12 -5.79 -4.78
CA GLY A 184 -12.33 -4.97 -4.87
C GLY A 184 -12.03 -3.47 -4.76
N ILE A 185 -12.83 -2.65 -5.45
CA ILE A 185 -12.68 -1.18 -5.48
C ILE A 185 -13.76 -0.54 -4.64
N VAL A 186 -13.35 0.29 -3.68
CA VAL A 186 -14.22 1.19 -2.93
C VAL A 186 -14.28 2.54 -3.64
N TRP A 187 -15.46 2.94 -4.05
CA TRP A 187 -15.71 4.17 -4.80
C TRP A 187 -16.56 5.15 -3.98
N LEU A 188 -16.22 6.45 -4.08
CA LEU A 188 -16.96 7.52 -3.42
C LEU A 188 -18.01 8.13 -4.37
N ASP A 189 -19.28 7.92 -4.07
CA ASP A 189 -20.42 8.51 -4.78
C ASP A 189 -20.73 9.92 -4.29
N LEU A 190 -19.82 10.84 -4.58
CA LEU A 190 -20.01 12.27 -4.41
C LEU A 190 -19.40 12.99 -5.61
N SER A 191 -20.16 13.88 -6.24
CA SER A 191 -19.62 14.80 -7.25
C SER A 191 -18.52 15.68 -6.64
N PHE A 192 -17.63 16.22 -7.49
CA PHE A 192 -16.61 17.17 -7.04
C PHE A 192 -17.20 18.38 -6.30
N ALA A 193 -18.35 18.90 -6.75
CA ALA A 193 -19.03 19.98 -6.05
C ALA A 193 -19.50 19.59 -4.64
N GLN A 194 -20.00 18.36 -4.47
CA GLN A 194 -20.36 17.85 -3.14
C GLN A 194 -19.13 17.69 -2.25
N ILE A 195 -18.05 17.11 -2.77
CA ILE A 195 -16.77 16.96 -2.05
C ILE A 195 -16.24 18.32 -1.59
N ASP A 196 -16.28 19.33 -2.47
CA ASP A 196 -15.81 20.67 -2.17
C ASP A 196 -16.65 21.34 -1.06
N SER A 197 -17.94 21.02 -1.02
CA SER A 197 -18.87 21.51 0.00
C SER A 197 -18.79 20.78 1.36
N LEU A 198 -18.04 19.67 1.46
CA LEU A 198 -17.97 18.91 2.71
C LEU A 198 -17.34 19.76 3.84
N PRO A 199 -17.99 19.83 5.02
CA PRO A 199 -17.48 20.57 6.16
C PRO A 199 -16.32 19.83 6.82
N GLY A 200 -15.32 20.57 7.32
CA GLY A 200 -14.21 19.99 8.08
C GLY A 200 -13.14 19.28 7.24
N HIS A 201 -13.21 19.42 5.91
CA HIS A 201 -12.15 18.99 4.99
C HIS A 201 -11.30 20.19 4.55
N TYR A 202 -10.05 19.93 4.22
CA TYR A 202 -9.01 20.85 3.75
C TYR A 202 -8.74 20.63 2.26
N ASN A 203 -7.66 21.16 1.67
CA ASN A 203 -7.40 20.92 0.24
C ASN A 203 -6.78 19.54 0.02
N TRP A 204 -5.90 19.12 0.93
CA TRP A 204 -5.16 17.86 0.80
C TRP A 204 -6.06 16.62 0.90
N ASP A 205 -7.06 16.60 1.79
CA ASP A 205 -8.00 15.48 1.94
C ASP A 205 -9.09 15.53 0.87
N ARG A 206 -9.57 16.72 0.46
CA ARG A 206 -10.45 16.87 -0.70
C ARG A 206 -9.81 16.34 -1.97
N THR A 207 -8.51 16.60 -2.16
CA THR A 207 -7.73 16.03 -3.25
C THR A 207 -7.87 14.51 -3.26
N ILE A 208 -7.64 13.87 -2.11
CA ILE A 208 -7.82 12.43 -1.96
C ILE A 208 -9.27 11.98 -2.22
N LEU A 209 -10.28 12.64 -1.64
CA LEU A 209 -11.68 12.31 -1.85
C LEU A 209 -12.10 12.41 -3.33
N ARG A 210 -11.64 13.43 -4.05
CA ARG A 210 -11.87 13.57 -5.49
C ARG A 210 -11.28 12.38 -6.25
N TYR A 211 -10.17 11.79 -5.80
CA TYR A 211 -9.65 10.55 -6.40
C TYR A 211 -10.43 9.32 -6.05
N LEU A 212 -10.91 9.18 -4.80
CA LEU A 212 -11.81 8.09 -4.47
C LEU A 212 -13.08 8.14 -5.32
N HIS A 213 -13.53 9.34 -5.72
CA HIS A 213 -14.62 9.51 -6.69
C HIS A 213 -14.20 9.23 -8.13
N LYS A 214 -12.96 9.54 -8.54
CA LYS A 214 -12.55 9.39 -9.94
C LYS A 214 -12.09 7.97 -10.29
N TYR A 215 -11.32 7.36 -9.40
CA TYR A 215 -10.60 6.11 -9.63
C TYR A 215 -10.97 5.02 -8.62
N GLY A 216 -11.42 5.41 -7.42
CA GLY A 216 -11.66 4.48 -6.33
C GLY A 216 -10.40 4.11 -5.55
N LEU A 217 -10.59 3.21 -4.59
CA LEU A 217 -9.58 2.73 -3.65
C LEU A 217 -9.60 1.21 -3.64
N ARG A 218 -8.51 0.58 -4.06
CA ARG A 218 -8.43 -0.89 -4.12
C ARG A 218 -8.06 -1.49 -2.80
N ILE A 219 -8.78 -2.52 -2.38
CA ILE A 219 -8.39 -3.31 -1.21
C ILE A 219 -7.31 -4.30 -1.61
N VAL A 220 -6.09 -4.18 -1.11
CA VAL A 220 -4.97 -5.06 -1.46
C VAL A 220 -4.41 -5.83 -0.28
N ASP A 221 -4.75 -5.44 0.95
CA ASP A 221 -4.26 -6.11 2.16
C ASP A 221 -5.29 -6.05 3.28
N SER A 222 -4.99 -6.70 4.41
CA SER A 222 -5.74 -6.58 5.64
C SER A 222 -4.98 -5.80 6.70
N THR A 223 -5.66 -4.87 7.37
CA THR A 223 -5.19 -4.41 8.68
C THR A 223 -5.70 -5.35 9.75
N LYS A 224 -5.05 -5.35 10.93
CA LYS A 224 -5.65 -5.97 12.11
C LYS A 224 -7.05 -5.41 12.32
N LYS A 225 -7.99 -6.30 12.67
CA LYS A 225 -9.39 -5.95 13.00
C LYS A 225 -9.42 -4.85 14.07
N ASN A 226 -9.61 -3.64 13.61
CA ASN A 226 -9.88 -2.43 14.35
C ASN A 226 -11.30 -1.97 13.96
N PRO A 227 -12.34 -2.24 14.75
CA PRO A 227 -13.72 -1.90 14.39
C PRO A 227 -13.95 -0.41 14.12
N ASN A 228 -12.96 0.44 14.41
CA ASN A 228 -13.03 1.90 14.26
C ASN A 228 -12.30 2.44 13.01
N VAL A 229 -11.67 1.58 12.20
CA VAL A 229 -11.05 1.96 10.92
C VAL A 229 -11.72 1.07 9.89
N PRO A 230 -12.50 1.56 8.91
CA PRO A 230 -13.03 0.67 7.88
C PRO A 230 -11.93 0.19 6.92
N TRP A 231 -10.94 1.04 6.67
CA TRP A 231 -9.80 0.81 5.79
C TRP A 231 -8.74 1.87 6.04
N SER A 232 -7.55 1.65 5.51
CA SER A 232 -6.44 2.59 5.58
C SER A 232 -5.63 2.57 4.29
N TYR A 233 -4.97 3.66 3.94
CA TYR A 233 -4.03 3.63 2.81
C TYR A 233 -2.98 2.56 3.04
N TYR A 234 -2.80 1.74 2.01
CA TYR A 234 -1.75 0.76 1.95
C TYR A 234 -0.60 1.38 1.18
N SER A 235 0.59 1.21 1.73
CA SER A 235 1.85 1.64 1.13
C SER A 235 2.00 3.13 0.83
N TYR A 236 2.97 3.70 1.51
CA TYR A 236 3.58 4.97 1.14
C TYR A 236 5.09 4.80 1.26
N ASP A 237 5.80 5.58 0.46
CA ASP A 237 7.24 5.52 0.38
C ASP A 237 7.89 6.41 1.44
N ASP A 238 8.45 5.84 2.50
CA ASP A 238 9.10 6.62 3.56
C ASP A 238 10.59 6.86 3.34
N LYS A 239 11.19 6.27 2.30
CA LYS A 239 12.66 6.29 2.09
C LYS A 239 13.11 6.73 0.69
N SER A 240 12.31 6.51 -0.35
CA SER A 240 12.67 6.81 -1.75
C SER A 240 12.06 8.11 -2.27
N ALA A 241 10.90 8.50 -1.75
CA ALA A 241 10.37 9.84 -1.90
C ALA A 241 11.25 10.76 -1.04
N THR A 242 12.20 11.43 -1.70
CA THR A 242 13.14 12.38 -1.11
C THR A 242 12.57 13.01 0.15
N ALA A 243 13.18 12.76 1.32
CA ALA A 243 12.78 13.32 2.61
C ALA A 243 12.26 14.78 2.58
N PRO A 244 12.74 15.70 1.70
CA PRO A 244 12.12 17.02 1.51
C PRO A 244 10.65 17.03 1.05
N LEU A 245 10.17 16.10 0.20
CA LEU A 245 8.81 16.17 -0.36
C LEU A 245 7.73 15.86 0.67
N TRP A 246 7.89 14.78 1.43
CA TRP A 246 6.99 14.49 2.56
C TRP A 246 7.05 15.60 3.60
N THR A 247 8.24 16.09 3.95
CA THR A 247 8.39 17.23 4.88
C THR A 247 7.67 18.47 4.37
N SER A 248 7.74 18.75 3.07
CA SER A 248 7.05 19.88 2.43
C SER A 248 5.53 19.68 2.47
N TRP A 249 5.04 18.49 2.11
CA TRP A 249 3.61 18.16 2.20
C TRP A 249 3.09 18.31 3.64
N PHE A 250 3.77 17.77 4.65
CA PHE A 250 3.35 17.95 6.04
C PHE A 250 3.36 19.40 6.47
N THR A 251 4.33 20.18 5.99
CA THR A 251 4.39 21.61 6.25
C THR A 251 3.16 22.30 5.68
N GLU A 252 2.76 21.98 4.45
CA GLU A 252 1.53 22.52 3.85
C GLU A 252 0.27 22.05 4.61
N VAL A 253 0.15 20.76 4.92
CA VAL A 253 -1.01 20.26 5.67
C VAL A 253 -1.10 20.87 7.06
N SER A 254 0.03 21.08 7.75
CA SER A 254 0.04 21.71 9.07
C SER A 254 -0.36 23.18 9.02
N LYS A 255 -0.16 23.87 7.88
CA LYS A 255 -0.68 25.23 7.66
C LYS A 255 -2.20 25.21 7.45
N GLU A 256 -2.70 24.27 6.64
CA GLU A 256 -4.14 24.16 6.36
C GLU A 256 -4.92 23.71 7.59
N CYS A 257 -4.38 22.75 8.34
CA CYS A 257 -5.00 22.18 9.53
C CYS A 257 -4.01 22.06 10.70
N PRO A 258 -3.77 23.14 11.45
CA PRO A 258 -2.82 23.13 12.59
C PRO A 258 -3.18 22.16 13.72
N THR A 259 -4.45 21.74 13.78
CA THR A 259 -4.96 20.79 14.78
C THR A 259 -4.99 19.34 14.26
N CYS A 260 -4.76 19.12 12.96
CA CYS A 260 -4.73 17.78 12.40
C CYS A 260 -3.52 17.04 12.95
N LYS A 261 -3.77 15.93 13.65
CA LYS A 261 -2.72 15.04 14.11
C LYS A 261 -2.31 14.10 12.99
N ILE A 262 -1.61 14.61 11.98
CA ILE A 262 -0.89 13.76 11.04
C ILE A 262 0.38 13.32 11.74
N ARG A 263 0.41 12.07 12.22
CA ARG A 263 1.56 11.51 12.92
C ARG A 263 2.24 10.47 12.05
N TRP A 264 3.57 10.60 11.98
CA TRP A 264 4.48 9.61 11.43
C TRP A 264 5.45 9.16 12.52
N GLY A 265 5.63 7.85 12.65
CA GLY A 265 6.56 7.28 13.61
C GLY A 265 6.09 5.94 14.17
N ARG A 266 7.06 5.10 14.58
CA ARG A 266 6.93 3.70 15.03
C ARG A 266 5.50 3.28 15.36
N GLY A 267 4.79 2.80 14.33
CA GLY A 267 3.47 2.15 14.42
C GLY A 267 2.23 3.03 14.19
N ALA A 268 2.35 4.25 13.67
CA ALA A 268 1.23 4.97 13.05
C ALA A 268 1.39 4.94 11.52
N SER A 269 0.69 3.99 10.89
CA SER A 269 0.81 3.56 9.49
C SER A 269 -0.25 4.12 8.54
N HIS A 270 -1.15 4.96 9.04
CA HIS A 270 -2.44 5.15 8.41
C HIS A 270 -2.74 6.64 8.31
N LEU A 271 -2.87 7.14 7.09
CA LEU A 271 -3.50 8.44 6.85
C LEU A 271 -5.01 8.27 7.04
N TRP A 272 -5.51 8.88 8.11
CA TRP A 272 -6.94 8.91 8.39
C TRP A 272 -7.58 10.01 7.56
N LEU A 273 -8.51 9.64 6.68
CA LEU A 273 -9.36 10.64 6.06
C LEU A 273 -10.36 11.17 7.10
N PRO A 274 -10.53 12.49 7.23
CA PRO A 274 -11.67 13.04 7.93
C PRO A 274 -12.96 12.48 7.35
N THR A 275 -13.91 12.13 8.21
CA THR A 275 -15.20 11.53 7.78
C THR A 275 -16.36 12.49 7.96
N ALA A 276 -16.09 13.76 8.31
CA ALA A 276 -17.11 14.77 8.50
C ALA A 276 -17.93 14.93 7.21
N GLY A 277 -19.25 14.81 7.31
CA GLY A 277 -20.15 14.88 6.15
C GLY A 277 -20.12 13.66 5.22
N LEU A 278 -19.28 12.65 5.47
CA LEU A 278 -19.29 11.37 4.76
C LEU A 278 -20.16 10.37 5.51
N THR A 279 -21.02 9.65 4.79
CA THR A 279 -21.80 8.55 5.32
C THR A 279 -21.51 7.28 4.55
N GLN A 280 -21.90 6.14 5.12
CA GLN A 280 -21.77 4.86 4.44
C GLN A 280 -22.48 4.83 3.07
N SER A 281 -23.59 5.54 2.91
CA SER A 281 -24.29 5.58 1.63
C SER A 281 -23.54 6.34 0.54
N ASN A 282 -22.43 7.01 0.87
CA ASN A 282 -21.53 7.60 -0.11
C ASN A 282 -20.49 6.61 -0.63
N PHE A 283 -20.35 5.41 -0.04
CA PHE A 283 -19.34 4.45 -0.43
C PHE A 283 -19.97 3.22 -1.07
N HIS A 284 -19.44 2.85 -2.24
CA HIS A 284 -19.90 1.70 -3.00
C HIS A 284 -18.72 0.78 -3.28
N VAL A 285 -18.95 -0.52 -3.20
CA VAL A 285 -18.03 -1.51 -3.76
C VAL A 285 -18.42 -1.70 -5.21
N LEU A 286 -17.53 -1.33 -6.12
CA LEU A 286 -17.77 -1.56 -7.55
C LEU A 286 -17.71 -3.06 -7.82
N ALA A 287 -18.65 -3.54 -8.64
CA ALA A 287 -18.53 -4.88 -9.18
C ALA A 287 -17.30 -4.92 -10.11
N PRO A 288 -16.57 -6.05 -10.17
CA PRO A 288 -15.55 -6.21 -11.18
C PRO A 288 -16.18 -6.06 -12.58
N PRO A 289 -15.44 -5.50 -13.55
CA PRO A 289 -15.89 -5.44 -14.94
C PRO A 289 -16.15 -6.84 -15.53
#